data_AF-A0AAP5JWY1-F1
#
_entry.id   AF-A0AAP5JWY1-F1
#
_cell.length_a   1.000
_cell.length_b   1.000
_cell.length_c   1.000
_cell.angle_alpha   90.00
_cell.angle_beta   90.00
_cell.angle_gamma   90.00
#
_symmetry.space_group_name_H-M   'P 1'
#
loop_
_entity.id
_entity.type
_entity.pdbx_description
1 polymer ?
#
loop_
_entity_poly.entity_id
_entity_poly.type
_entity_poly.pdbx_seq_one_letter_code
_entity_poly.pdbx_strand_id
1 'polypeptide(L)'
;MAQSFYKTTRWKQKRSKILRRDEYLCQECKRYGKSVLATTVHHINPLEQQPGLATVSWNLVSLCQQCHDKMHDRTTNVLTELGKQWQERIRDRVGVSKSTDMNGHLSSYAVIMSRDADEQAKAEYFKTLKEANKCFEDANKEFDNVYLYQMVQCSETVSPLP
;
A
#
# COMPACT_ATOMS: atom_id res chain seq x y z
N MET A 1 -2.13 20.31 6.93
CA MET A 1 -3.56 19.88 6.88
C MET A 1 -3.72 18.36 7.07
N ALA A 2 -2.98 17.73 8.01
CA ALA A 2 -3.11 16.29 8.31
C ALA A 2 -4.01 15.99 9.53
N GLN A 3 -4.09 16.92 10.50
CA GLN A 3 -4.85 16.70 11.75
C GLN A 3 -6.37 16.51 11.55
N SER A 4 -6.95 17.05 10.47
CA SER A 4 -8.38 16.88 10.18
C SER A 4 -8.69 15.45 9.73
N PHE A 5 -7.81 14.82 8.94
CA PHE A 5 -7.99 13.46 8.41
C PHE A 5 -8.17 12.44 9.54
N TYR A 6 -7.32 12.48 10.55
CA TYR A 6 -7.34 11.52 11.66
C TYR A 6 -8.61 11.62 12.53
N LYS A 7 -9.34 12.74 12.46
CA LYS A 7 -10.60 12.93 13.18
C LYS A 7 -11.82 12.39 12.43
N THR A 8 -11.69 12.11 11.13
CA THR A 8 -12.80 11.65 10.28
C THR A 8 -13.32 10.27 10.68
N THR A 9 -14.62 10.04 10.51
CA THR A 9 -15.26 8.72 10.71
C THR A 9 -14.65 7.66 9.80
N ARG A 10 -14.36 8.03 8.55
CA ARG A 10 -13.72 7.15 7.55
C ARG A 10 -12.40 6.59 8.07
N TRP A 11 -11.52 7.45 8.61
CA TRP A 11 -10.26 6.98 9.18
C TRP A 11 -10.48 6.11 10.43
N LYS A 12 -11.34 6.50 11.36
CA LYS A 12 -11.62 5.72 12.58
C LYS A 12 -12.09 4.30 12.26
N GLN A 13 -13.02 4.17 11.30
CA GLN A 13 -13.48 2.86 10.81
C GLN A 13 -12.36 2.07 10.15
N LYS A 14 -11.58 2.70 9.25
CA LYS A 14 -10.46 2.04 8.58
C LYS A 14 -9.42 1.55 9.58
N ARG A 15 -9.04 2.39 10.54
CA ARG A 15 -8.11 2.05 11.63
C ARG A 15 -8.59 0.83 12.40
N SER A 16 -9.87 0.78 12.77
CA SER A 16 -10.45 -0.39 13.46
C SER A 16 -10.38 -1.66 12.61
N LYS A 17 -10.67 -1.58 11.31
CA LYS A 17 -10.55 -2.73 10.39
C LYS A 17 -9.10 -3.23 10.29
N ILE A 18 -8.11 -2.32 10.23
CA ILE A 18 -6.69 -2.68 10.16
C ILE A 18 -6.19 -3.31 11.46
N LEU A 19 -6.55 -2.76 12.61
CA LEU A 19 -6.21 -3.37 13.91
C LEU A 19 -6.80 -4.78 14.04
N ARG A 20 -8.05 -4.98 13.61
CA ARG A 20 -8.68 -6.30 13.61
C ARG A 20 -7.99 -7.29 12.66
N ARG A 21 -7.65 -6.85 11.42
CA ARG A 21 -6.88 -7.66 10.46
C ARG A 21 -5.57 -8.16 11.07
N ASP A 22 -4.91 -7.29 11.81
CA ASP A 22 -3.61 -7.54 12.43
C ASP A 22 -3.72 -8.24 13.79
N GLU A 23 -4.91 -8.75 14.15
CA GLU A 23 -5.21 -9.43 15.42
C GLU A 23 -4.88 -8.57 16.64
N TYR A 24 -4.89 -7.25 16.48
CA TYR A 24 -4.44 -6.26 17.46
C TYR A 24 -2.99 -6.46 17.92
N LEU A 25 -2.16 -7.12 17.10
CA LEU A 25 -0.74 -7.34 17.37
C LEU A 25 0.14 -6.42 16.53
N CYS A 26 1.24 -5.98 17.12
CA CYS A 26 2.29 -5.22 16.47
C CYS A 26 2.95 -6.09 15.39
N GLN A 27 2.76 -5.71 14.14
CA GLN A 27 3.25 -6.49 13.01
C GLN A 27 4.79 -6.50 12.94
N GLU A 28 5.45 -5.47 13.45
CA GLU A 28 6.91 -5.47 13.55
C GLU A 28 7.41 -6.43 14.62
N CYS A 29 6.82 -6.43 15.81
CA CYS A 29 7.19 -7.37 16.87
C CYS A 29 6.90 -8.83 16.47
N LYS A 30 5.76 -9.08 15.78
CA LYS A 30 5.35 -10.41 15.32
C LYS A 30 6.40 -11.06 14.40
N ARG A 31 7.10 -10.26 13.57
CA ARG A 31 8.20 -10.74 12.71
C ARG A 31 9.36 -11.36 13.48
N TYR A 32 9.54 -11.00 14.75
CA TYR A 32 10.57 -11.54 15.63
C TYR A 32 10.00 -12.51 16.68
N GLY A 33 8.81 -13.08 16.42
CA GLY A 33 8.17 -14.04 17.32
C GLY A 33 7.61 -13.43 18.62
N LYS A 34 7.44 -12.09 18.68
CA LYS A 34 6.92 -11.40 19.86
C LYS A 34 5.45 -11.03 19.68
N SER A 35 4.62 -11.39 20.65
CA SER A 35 3.20 -11.01 20.72
C SER A 35 3.02 -9.75 21.56
N VAL A 36 3.17 -8.58 20.93
CA VAL A 36 2.99 -7.27 21.57
C VAL A 36 1.73 -6.61 21.03
N LEU A 37 0.90 -6.01 21.88
CA LEU A 37 -0.32 -5.31 21.44
C LEU A 37 0.01 -4.08 20.57
N ALA A 38 -0.73 -3.93 19.47
CA ALA A 38 -0.71 -2.73 18.65
C ALA A 38 -1.62 -1.65 19.25
N THR A 39 -1.08 -0.43 19.36
CA THR A 39 -1.80 0.73 19.89
C THR A 39 -2.15 1.74 18.80
N THR A 40 -1.49 1.66 17.65
CA THR A 40 -1.66 2.60 16.54
C THR A 40 -1.57 1.91 15.19
N VAL A 41 -2.07 2.60 14.15
CA VAL A 41 -1.93 2.20 12.75
C VAL A 41 -1.06 3.24 12.07
N HIS A 42 0.01 2.77 11.46
CA HIS A 42 1.03 3.57 10.81
C HIS A 42 0.85 3.58 9.29
N HIS A 43 1.06 4.73 8.67
CA HIS A 43 1.13 4.91 7.22
C HIS A 43 2.56 4.62 6.73
N ILE A 44 2.74 3.51 6.02
CA ILE A 44 4.06 3.06 5.53
C ILE A 44 4.64 4.06 4.52
N ASN A 45 3.79 4.55 3.62
CA ASN A 45 4.04 5.76 2.84
C ASN A 45 3.31 6.92 3.52
N PRO A 46 4.03 7.95 3.99
CA PRO A 46 3.46 9.04 4.78
C PRO A 46 2.30 9.74 4.09
N LEU A 47 1.29 10.10 4.87
CA LEU A 47 0.06 10.74 4.37
C LEU A 47 0.35 12.06 3.65
N GLU A 48 1.32 12.84 4.14
CA GLU A 48 1.72 14.12 3.57
C GLU A 48 2.33 13.97 2.18
N GLN A 49 2.98 12.84 1.92
CA GLN A 49 3.66 12.55 0.65
C GLN A 49 2.71 11.87 -0.34
N GLN A 50 1.84 10.98 0.14
CA GLN A 50 0.93 10.21 -0.70
C GLN A 50 -0.51 10.18 -0.15
N PRO A 51 -1.27 11.30 -0.25
CA PRO A 51 -2.65 11.38 0.24
C PRO A 51 -3.60 10.37 -0.39
N GLY A 52 -3.36 9.97 -1.65
CA GLY A 52 -4.16 8.96 -2.35
C GLY A 52 -4.11 7.57 -1.67
N LEU A 53 -3.09 7.30 -0.86
CA LEU A 53 -2.92 6.03 -0.15
C LEU A 53 -3.47 6.04 1.29
N ALA A 54 -4.15 7.12 1.69
CA ALA A 54 -4.55 7.37 3.08
C ALA A 54 -5.37 6.24 3.72
N THR A 55 -6.20 5.54 2.94
CA THR A 55 -7.06 4.44 3.41
C THR A 55 -6.78 3.10 2.74
N VAL A 56 -5.65 2.98 2.02
CA VAL A 56 -5.29 1.79 1.27
C VAL A 56 -4.70 0.75 2.22
N SER A 57 -5.27 -0.46 2.27
CA SER A 57 -4.96 -1.46 3.32
C SER A 57 -3.48 -1.87 3.35
N TRP A 58 -2.84 -2.00 2.19
CA TRP A 58 -1.42 -2.38 2.11
C TRP A 58 -0.49 -1.28 2.61
N ASN A 59 -0.94 -0.02 2.62
CA ASN A 59 -0.17 1.12 3.12
C ASN A 59 -0.28 1.31 4.64
N LEU A 60 -1.06 0.45 5.32
CA LEU A 60 -1.40 0.58 6.73
C LEU A 60 -0.93 -0.65 7.52
N VAL A 61 -0.20 -0.40 8.61
CA VAL A 61 0.33 -1.45 9.50
C VAL A 61 0.05 -1.14 10.97
N SER A 62 -0.43 -2.14 11.71
CA SER A 62 -0.64 -2.01 13.16
C SER A 62 0.67 -2.17 13.92
N LEU A 63 0.99 -1.21 14.78
CA LEU A 63 2.24 -1.17 15.55
C LEU A 63 1.99 -0.84 17.02
N CYS A 64 2.87 -1.32 17.89
CA CYS A 64 3.01 -0.77 19.23
C CYS A 64 3.68 0.61 19.17
N GLN A 65 3.52 1.42 20.21
CA GLN A 65 4.09 2.77 20.24
C GLN A 65 5.61 2.80 19.99
N GLN A 66 6.35 1.86 20.60
CA GLN A 66 7.80 1.79 20.46
C GLN A 66 8.25 1.52 19.02
N CYS A 67 7.55 0.65 18.29
CA CYS A 67 7.86 0.39 16.88
C CYS A 67 7.41 1.54 15.99
N HIS A 68 6.27 2.16 16.30
CA HIS A 68 5.78 3.35 15.59
C HIS A 68 6.79 4.50 15.65
N ASP A 69 7.28 4.82 16.85
CA ASP A 69 8.23 5.92 17.06
C ASP A 69 9.58 5.68 16.38
N LYS A 70 9.93 4.41 16.13
CA LYS A 70 11.13 4.03 15.38
C LYS A 70 10.96 4.18 13.87
N MET A 71 9.77 4.43 13.34
CA MET A 71 9.56 4.60 11.89
C MET A 71 10.04 5.96 11.38
N HIS A 72 9.99 6.99 12.23
CA HIS A 72 10.37 8.36 11.89
C HIS A 72 11.42 8.90 12.85
N ASP A 73 12.32 9.72 12.32
CA ASP A 73 13.15 10.57 13.15
C ASP A 73 12.28 11.60 13.87
N ARG A 74 12.45 11.72 15.20
CA ARG A 74 11.56 12.55 16.04
C ARG A 74 11.75 14.06 15.81
N THR A 75 12.86 14.47 15.20
CA THR A 75 13.19 15.88 14.98
C THR A 75 12.74 16.32 13.60
N THR A 76 13.03 15.50 12.59
CA THR A 76 12.84 15.84 11.17
C THR A 76 11.58 15.21 10.58
N ASN A 77 10.97 14.24 11.28
CA ASN A 77 9.86 13.42 10.81
C ASN A 77 10.17 12.60 9.54
N VAL A 78 11.43 12.53 9.13
CA VAL A 78 11.89 11.73 7.99
C VAL A 78 11.86 10.24 8.36
N LEU A 79 11.54 9.37 7.41
CA LEU A 79 11.58 7.93 7.63
C LEU A 79 12.99 7.46 8.04
N THR A 80 13.05 6.69 9.11
CA THR A 80 14.28 5.99 9.51
C THR A 80 14.55 4.81 8.58
N GLU A 81 15.67 4.12 8.81
CA GLU A 81 15.97 2.86 8.14
C GLU A 81 14.86 1.82 8.33
N LEU A 82 14.28 1.71 9.54
CA LEU A 82 13.18 0.78 9.78
C LEU A 82 11.94 1.12 8.94
N GLY A 83 11.61 2.41 8.82
CA GLY A 83 10.51 2.89 8.00
C GLY A 83 10.70 2.55 6.52
N LYS A 84 11.91 2.78 5.99
CA LYS A 84 12.27 2.43 4.60
C LYS A 84 12.17 0.93 4.33
N GLN A 85 12.63 0.09 5.26
CA GLN A 85 12.50 -1.36 5.12
C GLN A 85 11.02 -1.80 5.06
N TRP A 86 10.10 -1.09 5.74
CA TRP A 86 8.67 -1.36 5.59
C TRP A 86 8.12 -0.95 4.23
N GLN A 87 8.61 0.15 3.64
CA GLN A 87 8.27 0.52 2.26
C GLN A 87 8.73 -0.55 1.27
N GLU A 88 9.94 -1.08 1.43
CA GLU A 88 10.47 -2.16 0.58
C GLU A 88 9.66 -3.46 0.71
N ARG A 89 9.34 -3.89 1.93
CA ARG A 89 8.52 -5.09 2.17
C ARG A 89 7.15 -5.00 1.51
N ILE A 90 6.55 -3.82 1.52
CA ILE A 90 5.27 -3.60 0.86
C ILE A 90 5.42 -3.62 -0.65
N ARG A 91 6.46 -2.99 -1.19
CA ARG A 91 6.76 -3.00 -2.63
C ARG A 91 6.79 -4.43 -3.17
N ASP A 92 7.43 -5.35 -2.46
CA ASP A 92 7.48 -6.76 -2.84
C ASP A 92 6.11 -7.45 -2.74
N ARG A 93 5.33 -7.16 -1.68
CA ARG A 93 3.98 -7.74 -1.50
C ARG A 93 2.96 -7.27 -2.52
N VAL A 94 3.02 -6.01 -2.95
CA VAL A 94 2.10 -5.47 -3.96
C VAL A 94 2.52 -5.80 -5.38
N GLY A 95 3.55 -6.64 -5.57
CA GLY A 95 4.04 -7.03 -6.89
C GLY A 95 4.70 -5.89 -7.65
N VAL A 96 5.08 -4.80 -6.96
CA VAL A 96 5.91 -3.73 -7.51
C VAL A 96 7.38 -4.15 -7.39
N SER A 97 7.69 -5.42 -7.67
CA SER A 97 9.09 -5.82 -7.78
C SER A 97 9.71 -4.98 -8.90
N LYS A 98 11.04 -4.84 -8.88
CA LYS A 98 11.78 -4.59 -10.12
C LYS A 98 11.42 -5.76 -11.01
N SER A 99 10.39 -5.58 -11.80
CA SER A 99 9.73 -6.63 -12.53
C SER A 99 10.55 -6.88 -13.76
N THR A 100 11.83 -7.19 -13.59
CA THR A 100 12.61 -7.71 -14.68
C THR A 100 11.98 -9.04 -15.06
N ASP A 101 11.59 -9.21 -16.32
CA ASP A 101 11.08 -10.48 -16.85
C ASP A 101 12.11 -11.61 -16.66
N MET A 102 11.78 -12.84 -17.08
CA MET A 102 12.71 -13.99 -16.99
C MET A 102 14.04 -13.77 -17.74
N ASN A 103 14.16 -12.71 -18.54
CA ASN A 103 15.35 -12.31 -19.29
C ASN A 103 16.07 -11.08 -18.70
N GLY A 104 15.62 -10.54 -17.55
CA GLY A 104 16.24 -9.37 -16.92
C GLY A 104 15.65 -8.02 -17.36
N HIS A 105 14.52 -7.97 -18.05
CA HIS A 105 13.95 -6.74 -18.63
C HIS A 105 12.88 -6.09 -17.74
N LEU A 106 13.13 -4.86 -17.26
CA LEU A 106 12.20 -4.10 -16.42
C LEU A 106 10.77 -4.11 -16.97
N SER A 107 9.77 -4.42 -16.15
CA SER A 107 8.40 -4.47 -16.69
C SER A 107 7.91 -3.08 -17.04
N SER A 108 6.88 -3.07 -17.85
CA SER A 108 6.20 -1.88 -18.34
C SER A 108 6.02 -0.81 -17.26
N TYR A 109 5.66 -1.18 -16.02
CA TYR A 109 5.56 -0.20 -14.93
C TYR A 109 6.88 0.47 -14.56
N ALA A 110 7.96 -0.29 -14.44
CA ALA A 110 9.28 0.22 -14.09
C ALA A 110 9.93 1.03 -15.24
N VAL A 111 9.63 0.67 -16.50
CA VAL A 111 10.05 1.42 -17.69
C VAL A 111 9.32 2.76 -17.77
N ILE A 112 7.99 2.77 -17.64
CA ILE A 112 7.16 3.98 -17.73
C ILE A 112 7.44 4.95 -16.57
N MET A 113 7.79 4.44 -15.39
CA MET A 113 8.13 5.28 -14.23
C MET A 113 9.62 5.70 -14.17
N SER A 114 10.41 5.37 -15.19
CA SER A 114 11.80 5.83 -15.30
C SER A 114 11.90 7.32 -15.62
N ARG A 115 13.07 7.93 -15.36
CA ARG A 115 13.30 9.37 -15.60
C ARG A 115 13.19 9.75 -17.08
N ASP A 116 13.46 8.79 -17.97
CA ASP A 116 13.53 9.01 -19.41
C ASP A 116 12.24 8.62 -20.15
N ALA A 117 11.23 8.09 -19.44
CA ALA A 117 9.95 7.74 -20.03
C ALA A 117 9.13 8.99 -20.40
N ASP A 118 8.57 8.94 -21.61
CA ASP A 118 7.72 9.98 -22.18
C ASP A 118 6.50 10.29 -21.29
N GLU A 119 6.18 11.57 -21.19
CA GLU A 119 5.18 12.08 -20.25
C GLU A 119 3.75 11.67 -20.65
N GLN A 120 3.51 11.42 -21.94
CA GLN A 120 2.26 10.88 -22.45
C GLN A 120 2.10 9.40 -22.09
N ALA A 121 3.17 8.60 -22.20
CA ALA A 121 3.18 7.20 -21.77
C ALA A 121 2.93 7.05 -20.25
N LYS A 122 3.49 7.95 -19.44
CA LYS A 122 3.19 8.05 -18.00
C LYS A 122 1.72 8.36 -17.76
N ALA A 123 1.17 9.36 -18.43
CA ALA A 123 -0.22 9.78 -18.25
C ALA A 123 -1.22 8.67 -18.64
N GLU A 124 -0.96 7.97 -19.73
CA GLU A 124 -1.80 6.88 -20.22
C GLU A 124 -1.79 5.69 -19.25
N TYR A 125 -0.62 5.31 -18.73
CA TYR A 125 -0.50 4.28 -17.70
C TYR A 125 -1.23 4.66 -16.40
N PHE A 126 -1.13 5.91 -15.96
CA PHE A 126 -1.87 6.36 -14.78
C PHE A 126 -3.38 6.42 -15.02
N LYS A 127 -3.83 6.67 -16.25
CA LYS A 127 -5.24 6.63 -16.63
C LYS A 127 -5.78 5.20 -16.55
N THR A 128 -5.09 4.24 -17.16
CA THR A 128 -5.48 2.82 -17.12
C THR A 128 -5.45 2.26 -15.70
N LEU A 129 -4.45 2.62 -14.88
CA LEU A 129 -4.44 2.25 -13.46
C LEU A 129 -5.62 2.84 -12.67
N LYS A 130 -6.02 4.09 -12.94
CA LYS A 130 -7.18 4.70 -12.28
C LYS A 130 -8.47 3.99 -12.67
N GLU A 131 -8.61 3.61 -13.94
CA GLU A 131 -9.75 2.84 -14.44
C GLU A 131 -9.79 1.43 -13.83
N ALA A 132 -8.64 0.74 -13.76
CA ALA A 132 -8.53 -0.56 -13.11
C ALA A 132 -8.82 -0.51 -11.60
N ASN A 133 -8.32 0.51 -10.90
CA ASN A 133 -8.61 0.71 -9.48
C ASN A 133 -10.08 1.04 -9.24
N LYS A 134 -10.72 1.83 -10.12
CA LYS A 134 -12.16 2.08 -10.05
C LYS A 134 -12.96 0.80 -10.22
N CYS A 135 -12.59 -0.04 -11.20
CA CYS A 135 -13.19 -1.35 -11.41
C CYS A 135 -13.05 -2.24 -10.15
N PHE A 136 -11.87 -2.25 -9.52
CA PHE A 136 -11.64 -2.99 -8.27
C PHE A 136 -12.40 -2.41 -7.07
N GLU A 137 -12.50 -1.09 -6.95
CA GLU A 137 -13.30 -0.45 -5.89
C GLU A 137 -14.79 -0.72 -6.05
N ASP A 138 -15.29 -0.75 -7.28
CA ASP A 138 -16.68 -1.04 -7.59
C ASP A 138 -16.99 -2.54 -7.37
N ALA A 139 -16.10 -3.44 -7.78
CA ALA A 139 -16.20 -4.87 -7.44
C ALA A 139 -16.18 -5.11 -5.93
N ASN A 140 -15.33 -4.42 -5.16
CA ASN A 140 -15.32 -4.55 -3.70
C ASN A 140 -16.54 -3.95 -2.99
N LYS A 141 -17.30 -3.06 -3.63
CA LYS A 141 -18.57 -2.56 -3.07
C LYS A 141 -19.71 -3.57 -3.25
N GLU A 142 -19.64 -4.42 -4.27
CA GLU A 142 -20.63 -5.47 -4.51
C GLU A 142 -20.41 -6.72 -3.65
N PHE A 143 -19.17 -6.98 -3.21
CA PHE A 143 -18.81 -8.15 -2.40
C PHE A 143 -18.53 -7.78 -0.93
N ASP A 144 -19.59 -7.44 -0.19
CA ASP A 144 -19.55 -7.29 1.27
C ASP A 144 -20.00 -8.59 1.98
N ASN A 145 -19.54 -9.77 1.53
CA ASN A 145 -19.55 -11.00 2.33
C ASN A 145 -18.76 -12.15 1.68
N VAL A 146 -18.06 -12.91 2.52
CA VAL A 146 -17.36 -14.20 2.27
C VAL A 146 -15.90 -14.12 1.79
N TYR A 147 -15.06 -14.85 2.53
CA TYR A 147 -13.62 -15.05 2.38
C TYR A 147 -13.20 -15.64 1.01
N LEU A 148 -12.06 -15.14 0.48
CA LEU A 148 -11.03 -15.82 -0.34
C LEU A 148 -11.51 -16.85 -1.40
N TYR A 149 -11.58 -16.44 -2.68
CA TYR A 149 -10.93 -17.05 -3.86
C TYR A 149 -11.65 -16.60 -5.14
N GLN A 150 -11.01 -15.74 -5.96
CA GLN A 150 -11.14 -15.70 -7.44
C GLN A 150 -10.31 -14.53 -7.98
N MET A 151 -9.00 -14.74 -8.12
CA MET A 151 -8.08 -13.82 -8.82
C MET A 151 -7.83 -14.24 -10.28
N VAL A 152 -8.78 -14.91 -10.95
CA VAL A 152 -8.56 -15.39 -12.33
C VAL A 152 -9.80 -15.16 -13.22
N GLN A 153 -10.30 -13.91 -13.31
CA GLN A 153 -11.24 -13.55 -14.39
C GLN A 153 -11.10 -12.13 -14.96
N CYS A 154 -10.18 -11.27 -14.46
CA CYS A 154 -9.95 -9.93 -15.05
C CYS A 154 -8.73 -9.86 -16.00
N SER A 155 -8.04 -10.96 -16.27
CA SER A 155 -6.87 -10.99 -17.17
C SER A 155 -7.19 -11.31 -18.63
N GLU A 156 -8.47 -11.52 -19.00
CA GLU A 156 -8.84 -11.93 -20.37
C GLU A 156 -9.35 -10.77 -21.25
N THR A 157 -9.47 -9.54 -20.75
CA THR A 157 -9.98 -8.41 -21.56
C THR A 157 -8.91 -7.41 -22.01
N VAL A 158 -7.64 -7.60 -21.65
CA VAL A 158 -6.55 -6.78 -22.21
C VAL A 158 -5.86 -7.60 -23.30
N SER A 159 -6.46 -7.52 -24.49
CA SER A 159 -5.81 -7.94 -25.73
C SER A 159 -4.42 -7.30 -25.82
N PRO A 160 -3.36 -8.04 -26.20
CA PRO A 160 -2.08 -7.42 -26.47
C PRO A 160 -2.24 -6.54 -27.71
N LEU A 161 -2.14 -5.23 -27.54
CA LEU A 161 -1.99 -4.31 -28.66
C LEU A 161 -0.64 -4.56 -29.36
N PRO A 162 -0.56 -4.32 -30.68
CA PRO A 162 0.46 -4.85 -31.59
C PRO A 162 1.90 -4.39 -31.31
#